data_AF-A0A934EMI1-F1
#
_entry.id   AF-A0A934EMI1-F1
#
_cell.length_a   1.000
_cell.length_b   1.000
_cell.length_c   1.000
_cell.angle_alpha   90.00
_cell.angle_beta   90.00
_cell.angle_gamma   90.00
#
_symmetry.space_group_name_H-M   'P 1'
#
loop_
_entity.id
_entity.type
_entity.pdbx_description
1 polymer ?
#
loop_
_entity_poly.entity_id
_entity_poly.type
_entity_poly.pdbx_seq_one_letter_code
_entity_poly.pdbx_strand_id
1 'polypeptide(L)'
;MINQKKDDECRIHGTPSRSANRMLLFMVFASFALIVWHVWVYGPTGQAVSPDLLKEPFPIILGSEIWDMVFSGHGMLEELKDVFPYFLIGVFLAGFIRTYKLAIKLQRTLNRYGFSSIFLAAFIGIFTPLCACGTLTTAISLLFAGLPLAPVMALLVTSPLMSPSTYLLSLNDLGTEWTVIRTVAAFLLGIFAGVLTHLIRNKGFQTESIFIEGSVPRGDFHDEHYPDERLRCGCKEKFGNRIAAKTGNMFIIFLAKSSEMLWLVGKYVLIGVATGSIVQRYMPYEWIYKLFGQENSLSVVWVTLGSVPLFLHQISASSILSHIKSTLDGTMNGGAGLAFLIGGPVTALPTMLMFWSIFKKRVFFLYMFICIAGTIMLAYGFQHFVFTPYVDMGNPVLQGVRSISGGNSAVITKAHNDRNVRIVMDPGGKGIIATYTNPVEGQGGILFDSGSERFLNSSADKYDNNRYIRNVAVWLEENNVSESRKNILIYKASGGQGTDVNVFSFLTGESLENKDSFTVKLTDGKENPEVTDSLLEGYSQVWVLFGGTGSENNFSDAELETITRFSNDGKSILIVAGKHQDGINDLTAVNSLASRFGVTFGGTVNNSDELQVSASFHLFNRVSDILEEFFRKIK
;
A
#
# COMPACT_ATOMS: atom_id res chain seq x y z
N MET A 1 44.10 -2.11 -57.59
CA MET A 1 43.15 -2.97 -56.83
C MET A 1 43.18 -2.60 -55.34
N ILE A 2 42.76 -1.39 -55.00
CA ILE A 2 42.53 -0.98 -53.60
C ILE A 2 41.25 -0.14 -53.62
N ASN A 3 40.10 -0.82 -53.53
CA ASN A 3 38.84 -0.25 -53.08
C ASN A 3 37.82 -1.40 -52.97
N GLN A 4 37.72 -2.00 -51.78
CA GLN A 4 36.55 -2.77 -51.40
C GLN A 4 35.87 -2.05 -50.23
N LYS A 5 34.87 -1.26 -50.60
CA LYS A 5 33.67 -0.85 -49.87
C LYS A 5 33.68 -0.97 -48.34
N LYS A 6 33.80 0.20 -47.71
CA LYS A 6 33.13 0.56 -46.46
C LYS A 6 31.62 0.69 -46.74
N ASP A 7 30.88 -0.43 -46.77
CA ASP A 7 29.40 -0.43 -46.89
C ASP A 7 28.75 -1.25 -45.74
N ASP A 8 29.25 -1.10 -44.51
CA ASP A 8 28.60 -1.66 -43.30
C ASP A 8 27.87 -0.57 -42.49
N GLU A 9 27.11 0.31 -43.16
CA GLU A 9 26.07 1.05 -42.45
C GLU A 9 24.91 0.10 -42.16
N CYS A 10 24.89 -0.44 -40.95
CA CYS A 10 23.78 -1.24 -40.44
C CYS A 10 22.51 -0.38 -40.41
N ARG A 11 21.69 -0.48 -41.47
CA ARG A 11 20.39 0.20 -41.63
C ARG A 11 19.35 -0.16 -40.54
N ILE A 12 19.68 -1.10 -39.66
CA ILE A 12 18.83 -1.59 -38.56
C ILE A 12 19.04 -0.75 -37.28
N HIS A 13 20.15 -0.01 -37.15
CA HIS A 13 20.35 0.94 -36.05
C HIS A 13 19.59 2.24 -36.33
N GLY A 14 18.30 2.27 -36.00
CA GLY A 14 17.49 3.48 -36.09
C GLY A 14 18.15 4.69 -35.39
N THR A 15 17.95 5.87 -35.97
CA THR A 15 18.35 7.15 -35.36
C THR A 15 17.52 7.40 -34.10
N PRO A 16 18.09 7.99 -33.03
CA PRO A 16 17.33 8.27 -31.83
C PRO A 16 16.16 9.20 -32.19
N SER A 17 14.92 8.83 -31.84
CA SER A 17 13.78 9.69 -32.13
C SER A 17 13.97 11.02 -31.38
N ARG A 18 14.18 12.10 -32.12
CA ARG A 18 14.28 13.46 -31.55
C ARG A 18 13.04 13.82 -30.73
N SER A 19 11.90 13.20 -31.03
CA SER A 19 10.64 13.39 -30.29
C SER A 19 10.67 12.82 -28.88
N ALA A 20 11.26 11.63 -28.64
CA ALA A 20 11.32 11.04 -27.30
C ALA A 20 12.19 11.87 -26.36
N ASN A 21 13.32 12.39 -26.84
CA ASN A 21 14.19 13.25 -26.03
C ASN A 21 13.52 14.60 -25.70
N ARG A 22 12.76 15.18 -26.64
CA ARG A 22 12.01 16.43 -26.38
C ARG A 22 10.89 16.23 -25.36
N MET A 23 10.18 15.12 -25.44
CA MET A 23 9.13 14.78 -24.47
C MET A 23 9.68 14.56 -23.07
N LEU A 24 10.79 13.81 -22.95
CA LEU A 24 11.49 13.64 -21.67
C LEU A 24 11.92 14.98 -21.07
N LEU A 25 12.53 15.86 -21.90
CA LEU A 25 12.97 17.17 -21.45
C LEU A 25 11.80 18.01 -20.94
N PHE A 26 10.69 18.08 -21.69
CA PHE A 26 9.49 18.80 -21.31
C PHE A 26 8.92 18.31 -19.97
N MET A 27 8.90 16.99 -19.76
CA MET A 27 8.36 16.39 -18.53
C MET A 27 9.24 16.65 -17.32
N VAL A 28 10.57 16.55 -17.44
CA VAL A 28 11.50 16.94 -16.37
C VAL A 28 11.34 18.42 -16.01
N PHE A 29 11.19 19.30 -17.01
CA PHE A 29 10.91 20.72 -16.78
C PHE A 29 9.57 20.96 -16.09
N ALA A 30 8.52 20.22 -16.45
CA ALA A 30 7.21 20.33 -15.80
C ALA A 30 7.25 19.89 -14.33
N SER A 31 7.93 18.78 -14.02
CA SER A 31 8.14 18.33 -12.63
C SER A 31 8.95 19.35 -11.83
N PHE A 32 10.03 19.89 -12.40
CA PHE A 32 10.84 20.92 -11.74
C PHE A 32 10.05 22.22 -11.52
N ALA A 33 9.24 22.65 -12.49
CA ALA A 33 8.39 23.82 -12.35
C ALA A 33 7.33 23.66 -11.26
N LEU A 34 6.77 22.45 -11.09
CA LEU A 34 5.84 22.15 -10.00
C LEU A 34 6.50 22.26 -8.62
N ILE A 35 7.74 21.80 -8.47
CA ILE A 35 8.51 21.91 -7.21
C ILE A 35 8.76 23.38 -6.89
N VAL A 36 9.25 24.16 -7.85
CA VAL A 36 9.52 25.59 -7.69
C VAL A 36 8.23 26.34 -7.33
N TRP A 37 7.11 26.02 -8.01
CA TRP A 37 5.80 26.59 -7.71
C TRP A 37 5.34 26.25 -6.29
N HIS A 38 5.46 25.00 -5.88
CA HIS A 38 5.01 24.55 -4.55
C HIS A 38 5.80 25.21 -3.42
N VAL A 39 7.14 25.23 -3.51
CA VAL A 39 7.99 25.90 -2.51
C VAL A 39 7.72 27.41 -2.46
N TRP A 40 7.38 28.01 -3.61
CA TRP A 40 7.04 29.43 -3.68
C TRP A 40 5.67 29.78 -3.09
N VAL A 41 4.65 28.94 -3.32
CA VAL A 41 3.26 29.20 -2.87
C VAL A 41 3.03 28.75 -1.42
N TYR A 42 3.52 27.57 -1.03
CA TYR A 42 3.21 26.95 0.26
C TYR A 42 4.35 27.04 1.28
N GLY A 43 5.51 27.59 0.89
CA GLY A 43 6.71 27.62 1.72
C GLY A 43 7.40 26.24 1.82
N PRO A 44 8.50 26.13 2.59
CA PRO A 44 9.16 24.85 2.81
C PRO A 44 8.23 23.91 3.58
N THR A 45 7.93 22.75 2.99
CA THR A 45 7.16 21.69 3.62
C THR A 45 8.12 20.62 4.10
N GLY A 46 8.59 20.77 5.33
CA GLY A 46 9.44 19.78 5.97
C GLY A 46 9.43 19.96 7.47
N GLN A 47 9.23 18.86 8.18
CA GLN A 47 9.55 18.72 9.61
C GLN A 47 11.03 19.02 9.94
N ALA A 48 11.85 19.39 8.94
CA ALA A 48 13.28 19.65 9.03
C ALA A 48 13.70 21.13 8.95
N VAL A 49 12.78 22.07 8.72
CA VAL A 49 13.15 23.50 8.72
C VAL A 49 13.02 24.04 10.15
N SER A 50 14.16 24.13 10.84
CA SER A 50 14.23 24.81 12.13
C SER A 50 13.66 26.24 11.98
N PRO A 51 12.98 26.79 13.01
CA PRO A 51 12.42 28.14 12.95
C PRO A 51 13.42 29.23 12.54
N ASP A 52 14.72 28.96 12.70
CA ASP A 52 15.82 29.84 12.32
C ASP A 52 16.05 29.93 10.80
N LEU A 53 15.76 28.87 10.03
CA LEU A 53 15.95 28.88 8.57
C LEU A 53 14.89 29.69 7.81
N LEU A 54 13.75 30.02 8.45
CA LEU A 54 12.69 30.84 7.85
C LEU A 54 13.12 32.30 7.60
N LYS A 55 14.27 32.72 8.14
CA LYS A 55 14.85 34.06 7.97
C LYS A 55 15.86 34.15 6.81
N GLU A 56 16.24 33.02 6.21
CA GLU A 56 17.23 32.96 5.13
C GLU A 56 16.60 33.23 3.74
N PRO A 57 17.37 33.73 2.76
CA PRO A 57 16.86 33.98 1.42
C PRO A 57 16.45 32.69 0.69
N PHE A 58 15.44 32.79 -0.18
CA PHE A 58 14.84 31.68 -0.93
C PHE A 58 15.82 30.64 -1.53
N PRO A 59 16.98 31.01 -2.10
CA PRO A 59 17.94 30.02 -2.65
C PRO A 59 18.53 29.09 -1.59
N ILE A 60 18.70 29.56 -0.35
CA ILE A 60 19.27 28.79 0.76
C ILE A 60 18.21 27.85 1.35
N ILE A 61 16.95 28.31 1.43
CA ILE A 61 15.80 27.48 1.79
C ILE A 61 15.59 26.38 0.75
N LEU A 62 15.62 26.71 -0.54
CA LEU A 62 15.50 25.73 -1.62
C LEU A 62 16.67 24.72 -1.60
N GLY A 63 17.90 25.18 -1.34
CA GLY A 63 19.07 24.33 -1.26
C GLY A 63 19.03 23.34 -0.10
N SER A 64 18.60 23.78 1.09
CA SER A 64 18.43 22.92 2.27
C SER A 64 17.28 21.93 2.12
N GLU A 65 16.15 22.35 1.54
CA GLU A 65 15.04 21.46 1.17
C GLU A 65 15.48 20.37 0.18
N ILE A 66 16.25 20.72 -0.84
CA ILE A 66 16.79 19.74 -1.80
C ILE A 66 17.79 18.81 -1.11
N TRP A 67 18.65 19.34 -0.24
CA TRP A 67 19.63 18.52 0.49
C TRP A 67 18.96 17.50 1.40
N ASP A 68 17.95 17.94 2.14
CA ASP A 68 17.12 17.08 2.99
C ASP A 68 16.32 16.07 2.15
N MET A 69 15.74 16.47 1.01
CA MET A 69 15.06 15.55 0.10
C MET A 69 16.00 14.46 -0.45
N VAL A 70 17.28 14.76 -0.64
CA VAL A 70 18.26 13.78 -1.14
C VAL A 70 18.81 12.90 -0.02
N PHE A 71 19.14 13.46 1.14
CA PHE A 71 19.95 12.80 2.18
C PHE A 71 19.21 12.49 3.49
N SER A 72 17.95 12.89 3.68
CA SER A 72 17.17 12.57 4.88
C SER A 72 16.93 11.06 5.05
N GLY A 73 16.52 10.65 6.25
CA GLY A 73 16.14 9.26 6.55
C GLY A 73 14.95 8.73 5.73
N HIS A 74 14.20 9.62 5.09
CA HIS A 74 13.14 9.29 4.11
C HIS A 74 13.43 9.91 2.73
N GLY A 75 14.70 10.24 2.47
CA GLY A 75 15.13 10.90 1.25
C GLY A 75 15.39 9.93 0.10
N MET A 76 15.67 10.50 -1.07
CA MET A 76 15.93 9.78 -2.32
C MET A 76 17.03 8.71 -2.18
N LEU A 77 18.04 8.95 -1.34
CA LEU A 77 19.14 8.01 -1.12
C LEU A 77 18.68 6.74 -0.39
N GLU A 78 17.76 6.86 0.56
CA GLU A 78 17.24 5.72 1.31
C GLU A 78 16.31 4.86 0.43
N GLU A 79 15.39 5.50 -0.30
CA GLU A 79 14.60 4.81 -1.33
C GLU A 79 15.49 4.10 -2.36
N LEU A 80 16.59 4.75 -2.78
CA LEU A 80 17.51 4.13 -3.72
C LEU A 80 18.21 2.92 -3.09
N LYS A 81 18.65 2.98 -1.83
CA LYS A 81 19.24 1.83 -1.13
C LYS A 81 18.26 0.67 -1.01
N ASP A 82 17.00 0.94 -0.74
CA ASP A 82 15.95 -0.09 -0.64
C ASP A 82 15.67 -0.73 -2.00
N VAL A 83 15.62 0.06 -3.08
CA VAL A 83 15.35 -0.42 -4.43
C VAL A 83 16.58 -1.11 -5.05
N PHE A 84 17.79 -0.69 -4.70
CA PHE A 84 19.05 -1.14 -5.31
C PHE A 84 19.26 -2.66 -5.33
N PRO A 85 19.10 -3.42 -4.22
CA PRO A 85 19.33 -4.87 -4.23
C PRO A 85 18.35 -5.59 -5.17
N TYR A 86 17.08 -5.20 -5.14
CA TYR A 86 16.07 -5.77 -6.03
C TYR A 86 16.32 -5.42 -7.50
N PHE A 87 16.74 -4.18 -7.75
CA PHE A 87 17.14 -3.73 -9.07
C PHE A 87 18.34 -4.53 -9.60
N LEU A 88 19.35 -4.77 -8.78
CA LEU A 88 20.54 -5.54 -9.14
C LEU A 88 20.19 -6.99 -9.50
N ILE A 89 19.33 -7.64 -8.70
CA ILE A 89 18.80 -8.98 -8.98
C ILE A 89 18.05 -8.99 -10.32
N GLY A 90 17.18 -8.00 -10.56
CA GLY A 90 16.44 -7.88 -11.81
C GLY A 90 17.34 -7.67 -13.03
N VAL A 91 18.40 -6.86 -12.90
CA VAL A 91 19.41 -6.62 -13.95
C VAL A 91 20.19 -7.90 -14.26
N PHE A 92 20.63 -8.62 -13.22
CA PHE A 92 21.30 -9.90 -13.40
C PHE A 92 20.36 -10.92 -14.04
N LEU A 93 19.12 -11.07 -13.57
CA LEU A 93 18.20 -12.01 -14.21
C LEU A 93 17.91 -11.62 -15.66
N ALA A 94 17.77 -10.33 -15.97
CA ALA A 94 17.62 -9.86 -17.34
C ALA A 94 18.84 -10.25 -18.20
N GLY A 95 20.06 -10.06 -17.68
CA GLY A 95 21.29 -10.53 -18.31
C GLY A 95 21.29 -12.04 -18.53
N PHE A 96 20.86 -12.82 -17.52
CA PHE A 96 20.74 -14.28 -17.60
C PHE A 96 19.77 -14.71 -18.70
N ILE A 97 18.55 -14.15 -18.71
CA ILE A 97 17.52 -14.44 -19.71
C ILE A 97 18.05 -14.20 -21.13
N ARG A 98 18.82 -13.13 -21.32
CA ARG A 98 19.43 -12.76 -22.61
C ARG A 98 20.61 -13.63 -23.01
N THR A 99 21.42 -14.04 -22.05
CA THR A 99 22.55 -14.94 -22.29
C THR A 99 22.07 -16.34 -22.69
N TYR A 100 21.04 -16.85 -22.03
CA TYR A 100 20.49 -18.20 -22.28
C TYR A 100 19.36 -18.24 -23.32
N LYS A 101 19.04 -17.11 -23.97
CA LYS A 101 17.98 -16.98 -24.97
C LYS A 101 16.62 -17.52 -24.49
N LEU A 102 16.31 -17.31 -23.20
CA LEU A 102 15.10 -17.84 -22.56
C LEU A 102 13.82 -17.31 -23.23
N ALA A 103 13.85 -16.10 -23.77
CA ALA A 103 12.72 -15.50 -24.48
C ALA A 103 12.27 -16.34 -25.68
N ILE A 104 13.21 -16.95 -26.42
CA ILE A 104 12.89 -17.84 -27.57
C ILE A 104 12.25 -19.14 -27.08
N LYS A 105 12.74 -19.71 -25.97
CA LYS A 105 12.13 -20.89 -25.35
C LYS A 105 10.71 -20.59 -24.86
N LEU A 106 10.53 -19.44 -24.21
CA LEU A 106 9.25 -18.99 -23.68
C LEU A 106 8.22 -18.79 -24.80
N GLN A 107 8.64 -18.21 -25.92
CA GLN A 107 7.79 -18.00 -27.08
C GLN A 107 7.25 -19.33 -27.65
N ARG A 108 8.10 -20.36 -27.79
CA ARG A 108 7.66 -21.69 -28.25
C ARG A 108 6.62 -22.30 -27.32
N THR A 109 6.83 -22.17 -26.00
CA THR A 109 5.88 -22.66 -24.99
C THR A 109 4.55 -21.91 -25.09
N LEU A 110 4.56 -20.58 -25.08
CA LEU A 110 3.34 -19.77 -25.11
C LEU A 110 2.55 -19.94 -26.42
N ASN A 111 3.22 -20.05 -27.58
CA ASN A 111 2.54 -20.29 -28.86
C ASN A 111 1.77 -21.61 -28.91
N ARG A 112 2.18 -22.63 -28.15
CA ARG A 112 1.49 -23.93 -28.09
C ARG A 112 0.12 -23.84 -27.41
N TYR A 113 -0.08 -22.88 -26.50
CA TYR A 113 -1.27 -22.80 -25.64
C TYR A 113 -2.40 -21.92 -26.18
N GLY A 114 -2.29 -21.35 -27.39
CA GLY A 114 -3.40 -20.61 -28.03
C GLY A 114 -3.96 -19.50 -27.14
N PHE A 115 -5.27 -19.50 -26.86
CA PHE A 115 -5.92 -18.52 -25.97
C PHE A 115 -5.43 -18.61 -24.51
N SER A 116 -5.15 -19.82 -24.01
CA SER A 116 -4.67 -20.05 -22.64
C SER A 116 -3.29 -19.45 -22.37
N SER A 117 -2.56 -19.07 -23.42
CA SER A 117 -1.29 -18.35 -23.29
C SER A 117 -1.44 -16.98 -22.62
N ILE A 118 -2.63 -16.37 -22.62
CA ILE A 118 -2.91 -15.12 -21.90
C ILE A 118 -2.76 -15.32 -20.38
N PHE A 119 -3.41 -16.36 -19.83
CA PHE A 119 -3.34 -16.68 -18.40
C PHE A 119 -1.92 -17.07 -17.99
N LEU A 120 -1.25 -17.89 -18.81
CA LEU A 120 0.13 -18.29 -18.56
C LEU A 120 1.08 -17.08 -18.59
N ALA A 121 0.89 -16.15 -19.52
CA ALA A 121 1.70 -14.93 -19.61
C ALA A 121 1.48 -13.98 -18.42
N ALA A 122 0.23 -13.79 -17.97
CA ALA A 122 -0.06 -13.02 -16.76
C ALA A 122 0.59 -13.66 -15.53
N PHE A 123 0.51 -14.99 -15.39
CA PHE A 123 1.12 -15.73 -14.28
C PHE A 123 2.64 -15.59 -14.27
N ILE A 124 3.28 -15.76 -15.44
CA ILE A 124 4.73 -15.52 -15.60
C ILE A 124 5.06 -14.08 -15.19
N GLY A 125 4.22 -13.10 -15.54
CA GLY A 125 4.39 -11.70 -15.17
C GLY A 125 4.56 -11.47 -13.67
N ILE A 126 3.74 -12.12 -12.83
CA ILE A 126 3.80 -12.00 -11.36
C ILE A 126 5.16 -12.43 -10.81
N PHE A 127 5.73 -13.50 -11.37
CA PHE A 127 7.01 -14.06 -10.92
C PHE A 127 8.22 -13.45 -11.63
N THR A 128 7.99 -12.54 -12.57
CA THR A 128 9.07 -11.94 -13.35
C THR A 128 9.73 -10.82 -12.52
N PRO A 129 11.01 -10.93 -12.12
CA PRO A 129 11.69 -9.87 -11.38
C PRO A 129 12.24 -8.77 -12.32
N LEU A 130 11.69 -8.67 -13.52
CA LEU A 130 12.01 -7.58 -14.43
C LEU A 130 11.21 -6.36 -13.97
N CYS A 131 11.88 -5.22 -13.89
CA CYS A 131 11.20 -3.94 -13.80
C CYS A 131 10.39 -3.65 -15.09
N ALA A 132 9.48 -2.69 -15.04
CA ALA A 132 8.64 -2.28 -16.16
C ALA A 132 9.40 -2.10 -17.49
N CYS A 133 10.59 -1.50 -17.45
CA CYS A 133 11.47 -1.32 -18.61
C CYS A 133 12.00 -2.66 -19.16
N GLY A 134 12.42 -3.56 -18.28
CA GLY A 134 12.92 -4.89 -18.64
C GLY A 134 11.83 -5.75 -19.26
N THR A 135 10.63 -5.69 -18.70
CA THR A 135 9.44 -6.40 -19.21
C THR A 135 9.08 -5.93 -20.59
N LEU A 136 9.09 -4.62 -20.87
CA LEU A 136 8.82 -4.10 -22.20
C LEU A 136 9.83 -4.60 -23.25
N THR A 137 11.14 -4.61 -22.92
CA THR A 137 12.13 -5.16 -23.87
C THR A 137 11.93 -6.65 -24.15
N THR A 138 11.48 -7.40 -23.14
CA THR A 138 11.18 -8.82 -23.26
C THR A 138 9.90 -9.05 -24.06
N ALA A 139 8.85 -8.28 -23.78
CA ALA A 139 7.60 -8.26 -24.51
C ALA A 139 7.81 -8.04 -26.01
N ILE A 140 8.65 -7.06 -26.37
CA ILE A 140 8.99 -6.80 -27.77
C ILE A 140 9.75 -7.98 -28.40
N SER A 141 10.69 -8.57 -27.66
CA SER A 141 11.40 -9.78 -28.12
C SER A 141 10.44 -10.92 -28.41
N LEU A 142 9.42 -11.12 -27.57
CA LEU A 142 8.40 -12.13 -27.78
C LEU A 142 7.53 -11.83 -29.00
N LEU A 143 7.14 -10.57 -29.23
CA LEU A 143 6.38 -10.17 -30.42
C LEU A 143 7.15 -10.46 -31.71
N PHE A 144 8.42 -10.07 -31.77
CA PHE A 144 9.27 -10.31 -32.93
C PHE A 144 9.62 -11.77 -33.14
N ALA A 145 9.70 -12.55 -32.06
CA ALA A 145 9.87 -13.98 -32.18
C ALA A 145 8.61 -14.65 -32.81
N GLY A 146 7.45 -13.96 -32.78
CA GLY A 146 6.20 -14.40 -33.40
C GLY A 146 5.09 -14.73 -32.38
N LEU A 147 5.18 -14.21 -31.15
CA LEU A 147 4.13 -14.35 -30.15
C LEU A 147 2.96 -13.38 -30.46
N PRO A 148 1.69 -13.81 -30.33
CA PRO A 148 0.54 -12.92 -30.49
C PRO A 148 0.59 -11.74 -29.51
N LEU A 149 -0.02 -10.60 -29.90
CA LEU A 149 -0.03 -9.40 -29.07
C LEU A 149 -0.75 -9.59 -27.72
N ALA A 150 -1.80 -10.41 -27.68
CA ALA A 150 -2.62 -10.59 -26.47
C ALA A 150 -1.84 -11.14 -25.26
N PRO A 151 -1.12 -12.27 -25.34
CA PRO A 151 -0.25 -12.76 -24.26
C PRO A 151 0.85 -11.76 -23.87
N VAL A 152 1.39 -11.03 -24.86
CA VAL A 152 2.40 -10.02 -24.60
C VAL A 152 1.83 -8.86 -23.78
N MET A 153 0.62 -8.39 -24.09
CA MET A 153 -0.04 -7.34 -23.32
C MET A 153 -0.34 -7.80 -21.89
N ALA A 154 -0.73 -9.06 -21.70
CA ALA A 154 -0.93 -9.63 -20.36
C ALA A 154 0.37 -9.62 -19.53
N LEU A 155 1.47 -10.14 -20.10
CA LEU A 155 2.78 -10.11 -19.46
C LEU A 155 3.25 -8.68 -19.13
N LEU A 156 3.08 -7.78 -20.10
CA LEU A 156 3.50 -6.39 -20.03
C LEU A 156 2.76 -5.60 -18.96
N VAL A 157 1.47 -5.90 -18.74
CA VAL A 157 0.64 -5.24 -17.73
C VAL A 157 0.87 -5.82 -16.35
N THR A 158 0.98 -7.15 -16.20
CA THR A 158 1.11 -7.77 -14.87
C THR A 158 2.48 -7.55 -14.22
N SER A 159 3.57 -7.63 -14.99
CA SER A 159 4.93 -7.55 -14.43
C SER A 159 5.30 -6.21 -13.75
N PRO A 160 4.89 -5.02 -14.23
CA PRO A 160 5.13 -3.76 -13.50
C PRO A 160 4.18 -3.54 -12.32
N LEU A 161 3.22 -4.44 -12.09
CA LEU A 161 2.28 -4.35 -10.97
C LEU A 161 2.72 -5.23 -9.80
N MET A 162 3.24 -6.42 -10.12
CA MET A 162 3.65 -7.41 -9.14
C MET A 162 4.94 -8.11 -9.56
N SER A 163 5.84 -8.25 -8.58
CA SER A 163 7.09 -9.01 -8.66
C SER A 163 7.35 -9.67 -7.30
N PRO A 164 8.24 -10.67 -7.21
CA PRO A 164 8.60 -11.27 -5.91
C PRO A 164 9.11 -10.23 -4.90
N SER A 165 9.84 -9.22 -5.36
CA SER A 165 10.33 -8.12 -4.51
C SER A 165 9.20 -7.23 -3.99
N THR A 166 8.28 -6.80 -4.86
CA THR A 166 7.16 -5.96 -4.43
C THR A 166 6.12 -6.71 -3.62
N TYR A 167 6.02 -8.02 -3.80
CA TYR A 167 5.24 -8.88 -2.92
C TYR A 167 5.76 -8.82 -1.49
N LEU A 168 7.06 -9.07 -1.28
CA LEU A 168 7.67 -9.03 0.05
C LEU A 168 7.59 -7.63 0.69
N LEU A 169 7.80 -6.57 -0.09
CA LEU A 169 7.66 -5.20 0.40
C LEU A 169 6.21 -4.85 0.74
N SER A 170 5.24 -5.23 -0.10
CA SER A 170 3.82 -4.99 0.21
C SER A 170 3.40 -5.75 1.47
N LEU A 171 3.95 -6.94 1.72
CA LEU A 171 3.66 -7.70 2.94
C LEU A 171 4.11 -6.92 4.18
N ASN A 172 5.29 -6.31 4.12
CA ASN A 172 5.86 -5.57 5.23
C ASN A 172 5.15 -4.22 5.44
N ASP A 173 4.86 -3.50 4.35
CA ASP A 173 4.37 -2.12 4.41
C ASP A 173 2.85 -2.03 4.55
N LEU A 174 2.09 -2.95 3.91
CA LEU A 174 0.63 -2.87 3.80
C LEU A 174 -0.09 -4.04 4.50
N GLY A 175 0.64 -5.11 4.82
CA GLY A 175 0.10 -6.34 5.39
C GLY A 175 -0.28 -7.39 4.33
N THR A 176 -0.65 -8.57 4.82
CA THR A 176 -0.99 -9.73 3.99
C THR A 176 -2.23 -9.49 3.14
N GLU A 177 -3.29 -8.93 3.72
CA GLU A 177 -4.56 -8.68 3.03
C GLU A 177 -4.37 -7.82 1.77
N TRP A 178 -3.74 -6.66 1.91
CA TRP A 178 -3.46 -5.73 0.81
C TRP A 178 -2.54 -6.34 -0.24
N THR A 179 -1.57 -7.15 0.17
CA THR A 179 -0.64 -7.81 -0.74
C THR A 179 -1.35 -8.83 -1.62
N VAL A 180 -2.23 -9.66 -1.05
CA VAL A 180 -2.94 -10.65 -1.84
C VAL A 180 -3.98 -9.98 -2.75
N ILE A 181 -4.68 -8.95 -2.26
CA ILE A 181 -5.58 -8.11 -3.08
C ILE A 181 -4.83 -7.54 -4.29
N ARG A 182 -3.67 -6.92 -4.07
CA ARG A 182 -2.83 -6.37 -5.14
C ARG A 182 -2.38 -7.45 -6.12
N THR A 183 -1.97 -8.61 -5.63
CA THR A 183 -1.50 -9.73 -6.48
C THR A 183 -2.62 -10.23 -7.40
N VAL A 184 -3.81 -10.45 -6.84
CA VAL A 184 -4.97 -10.89 -7.62
C VAL A 184 -5.39 -9.82 -8.60
N ALA A 185 -5.43 -8.55 -8.19
CA ALA A 185 -5.79 -7.46 -9.08
C ALA A 185 -4.78 -7.29 -10.23
N ALA A 186 -3.47 -7.44 -9.97
CA ALA A 186 -2.44 -7.44 -11.01
C ALA A 186 -2.59 -8.58 -12.02
N PHE A 187 -2.96 -9.77 -11.55
CA PHE A 187 -3.24 -10.92 -12.40
C PHE A 187 -4.50 -10.70 -13.26
N LEU A 188 -5.60 -10.24 -12.65
CA LEU A 188 -6.86 -9.96 -13.32
C LEU A 188 -6.70 -8.83 -14.34
N LEU A 189 -5.93 -7.79 -14.03
CA LEU A 189 -5.67 -6.69 -14.98
C LEU A 189 -4.87 -7.17 -16.19
N GLY A 190 -3.89 -8.07 -15.99
CA GLY A 190 -3.16 -8.71 -17.08
C GLY A 190 -4.06 -9.57 -17.97
N ILE A 191 -4.93 -10.38 -17.38
CA ILE A 191 -5.93 -11.17 -18.12
C ILE A 191 -6.85 -10.24 -18.90
N PHE A 192 -7.39 -9.20 -18.25
CA PHE A 192 -8.23 -8.20 -18.89
C PHE A 192 -7.53 -7.56 -20.09
N ALA A 193 -6.27 -7.14 -19.93
CA ALA A 193 -5.47 -6.58 -21.00
C ALA A 193 -5.26 -7.55 -22.17
N GLY A 194 -4.95 -8.81 -21.87
CA GLY A 194 -4.75 -9.84 -22.90
C GLY A 194 -6.05 -10.21 -23.63
N VAL A 195 -7.14 -10.41 -22.91
CA VAL A 195 -8.46 -10.75 -23.48
C VAL A 195 -8.99 -9.61 -24.32
N LEU A 196 -8.95 -8.36 -23.82
CA LEU A 196 -9.41 -7.20 -24.57
C LEU A 196 -8.58 -7.01 -25.84
N THR A 197 -7.27 -7.21 -25.75
CA THR A 197 -6.39 -7.18 -26.93
C THR A 197 -6.70 -8.31 -27.92
N HIS A 198 -7.05 -9.50 -27.43
CA HIS A 198 -7.44 -10.63 -28.27
C HIS A 198 -8.72 -10.33 -29.06
N LEU A 199 -9.72 -9.74 -28.41
CA LEU A 199 -11.00 -9.38 -29.04
C LEU A 199 -10.85 -8.31 -30.13
N ILE A 200 -9.92 -7.37 -29.95
CA ILE A 200 -9.72 -6.25 -30.89
C ILE A 200 -8.69 -6.60 -31.99
N ARG A 201 -8.03 -7.77 -31.92
CA ARG A 201 -6.98 -8.20 -32.87
C ARG A 201 -7.39 -8.04 -34.34
N ASN A 202 -8.63 -8.42 -34.70
CA ASN A 202 -9.11 -8.40 -36.07
C ASN A 202 -9.54 -6.98 -36.55
N LYS A 203 -9.60 -5.99 -35.65
CA LYS A 203 -9.95 -4.59 -35.96
C LYS A 203 -8.70 -3.73 -36.28
N GLY A 204 -7.67 -4.34 -36.85
CA GLY A 204 -6.44 -3.64 -37.26
C GLY A 204 -5.31 -3.60 -36.23
N PHE A 205 -5.35 -4.43 -35.19
CA PHE A 205 -4.30 -4.59 -34.17
C PHE A 205 -3.48 -5.89 -34.35
N GLN A 206 -3.25 -6.28 -35.61
CA GLN A 206 -2.40 -7.43 -35.94
C GLN A 206 -0.91 -7.08 -35.71
N THR A 207 -0.11 -8.06 -35.28
CA THR A 207 1.30 -7.92 -34.86
C THR A 207 2.21 -7.23 -35.89
N GLU A 208 1.90 -7.32 -37.18
CA GLU A 208 2.69 -6.68 -38.24
C GLU A 208 2.41 -5.17 -38.38
N SER A 209 1.25 -4.72 -37.91
CA SER A 209 0.74 -3.37 -38.14
C SER A 209 0.96 -2.43 -36.95
N ILE A 210 1.45 -2.94 -35.82
CA ILE A 210 1.52 -2.21 -34.54
C ILE A 210 2.81 -1.40 -34.36
N PHE A 211 3.91 -1.79 -35.01
CA PHE A 211 5.19 -1.08 -34.93
C PHE A 211 5.22 0.12 -35.87
N ILE A 212 5.97 1.15 -35.48
CA ILE A 212 6.30 2.24 -36.41
C ILE A 212 7.29 1.66 -37.44
N GLU A 213 7.11 1.95 -38.73
CA GLU A 213 8.05 1.49 -39.75
C GLU A 213 9.44 2.05 -39.46
N GLY A 214 10.45 1.17 -39.38
CA GLY A 214 11.83 1.52 -39.03
C GLY A 214 12.10 1.70 -37.53
N SER A 215 11.11 1.60 -36.64
CA SER A 215 11.33 1.60 -35.18
C SER A 215 11.71 0.20 -34.69
N VAL A 216 12.90 -0.27 -35.05
CA VAL A 216 13.48 -1.45 -34.39
C VAL A 216 14.13 -0.97 -33.09
N PRO A 217 13.66 -1.42 -31.91
CA PRO A 217 14.26 -0.98 -30.66
C PRO A 217 15.71 -1.44 -30.55
N ARG A 218 16.56 -0.61 -29.93
CA ARG A 218 17.96 -0.95 -29.61
C ARG A 218 18.03 -2.03 -28.52
N GLY A 219 17.68 -3.27 -28.82
CA GLY A 219 17.78 -4.42 -27.90
C GLY A 219 18.83 -5.44 -28.33
N ASP A 220 18.84 -6.60 -27.67
CA ASP A 220 19.78 -7.71 -27.93
C ASP A 220 19.37 -8.55 -29.16
N PHE A 221 18.56 -7.95 -30.04
CA PHE A 221 17.91 -8.59 -31.20
C PHE A 221 18.91 -8.98 -32.30
N HIS A 222 20.16 -8.54 -32.17
CA HIS A 222 21.25 -8.73 -33.12
C HIS A 222 22.02 -10.01 -32.77
N ASP A 223 21.35 -11.14 -32.92
CA ASP A 223 21.95 -12.47 -32.81
C ASP A 223 21.87 -13.14 -34.17
N GLU A 224 22.95 -13.78 -34.61
CA GLU A 224 22.99 -14.52 -35.88
C GLU A 224 21.91 -15.62 -35.91
N HIS A 225 21.53 -16.14 -34.74
CA HIS A 225 20.53 -17.18 -34.58
C HIS A 225 19.14 -16.66 -34.18
N TYR A 226 18.82 -15.39 -34.46
CA TYR A 226 17.47 -14.88 -34.23
C TYR A 226 16.47 -15.54 -35.20
N PRO A 227 15.25 -15.90 -34.73
CA PRO A 227 14.27 -16.60 -35.56
C PRO A 227 13.79 -15.77 -36.76
N ASP A 228 13.62 -14.46 -36.60
CA ASP A 228 13.27 -13.54 -37.68
C ASP A 228 14.51 -13.06 -38.44
N GLU A 229 14.55 -13.35 -39.74
CA GLU A 229 15.66 -13.00 -40.64
C GLU A 229 15.86 -11.49 -40.80
N ARG A 230 14.81 -10.67 -40.61
CA ARG A 230 14.88 -9.20 -40.68
C ARG A 230 15.66 -8.58 -39.52
N LEU A 231 15.83 -9.31 -38.42
CA LEU A 231 16.46 -8.83 -37.19
C LEU A 231 17.86 -9.41 -36.97
N ARG A 232 18.27 -10.40 -37.77
CA ARG A 232 19.62 -10.95 -37.73
C ARG A 232 20.63 -9.86 -38.10
N CYS A 233 21.63 -9.64 -37.25
CA CYS A 233 22.72 -8.71 -37.52
C CYS A 233 24.03 -9.24 -36.93
N GLY A 234 25.11 -9.19 -37.71
CA GLY A 234 26.48 -9.51 -37.27
C GLY A 234 27.24 -8.34 -36.65
N CYS A 235 26.56 -7.22 -36.38
CA CYS A 235 27.15 -5.97 -35.90
C CYS A 235 27.69 -6.11 -34.45
N LYS A 236 28.98 -5.74 -34.24
CA LYS A 236 29.67 -5.76 -32.93
C LYS A 236 29.58 -4.42 -32.15
N GLU A 237 28.56 -3.61 -32.44
CA GLU A 237 28.41 -2.30 -31.82
C GLU A 237 28.14 -2.40 -30.31
N LYS A 238 27.27 -3.33 -29.91
CA LYS A 238 26.94 -3.57 -28.49
C LYS A 238 28.07 -4.25 -27.74
N PHE A 239 28.29 -3.83 -26.49
CA PHE A 239 29.33 -4.31 -25.61
C PHE A 239 29.18 -5.81 -25.32
N GLY A 240 27.97 -6.28 -25.03
CA GLY A 240 27.65 -7.70 -24.82
C GLY A 240 27.99 -8.58 -26.02
N ASN A 241 27.60 -8.16 -27.22
CA ASN A 241 27.90 -8.88 -28.46
C ASN A 241 29.38 -8.81 -28.84
N ARG A 242 30.06 -7.69 -28.55
CA ARG A 242 31.49 -7.55 -28.76
C ARG A 242 32.29 -8.50 -27.87
N ILE A 243 31.85 -8.70 -26.63
CA ILE A 243 32.43 -9.66 -25.70
C ILE A 243 32.09 -11.09 -26.11
N ALA A 244 30.85 -11.39 -26.49
CA ALA A 244 30.47 -12.71 -26.99
C ALA A 244 31.26 -13.13 -28.24
N ALA A 245 31.57 -12.17 -29.12
CA ALA A 245 32.41 -12.41 -30.29
C ALA A 245 33.91 -12.56 -29.98
N LYS A 246 34.36 -12.17 -28.78
CA LYS A 246 35.77 -12.27 -28.34
C LYS A 246 36.00 -13.40 -27.34
N THR A 247 34.96 -13.90 -26.69
CA THR A 247 35.07 -14.83 -25.56
C THR A 247 33.93 -15.83 -25.58
N GLY A 248 34.25 -17.13 -25.51
CA GLY A 248 33.24 -18.20 -25.42
C GLY A 248 32.71 -18.47 -24.01
N ASN A 249 33.19 -17.73 -23.00
CA ASN A 249 32.77 -17.90 -21.60
C ASN A 249 31.41 -17.23 -21.35
N MET A 250 30.40 -18.05 -21.10
CA MET A 250 29.01 -17.65 -20.86
C MET A 250 28.86 -16.67 -19.68
N PHE A 251 29.72 -16.76 -18.66
CA PHE A 251 29.66 -15.89 -17.49
C PHE A 251 30.08 -14.44 -17.80
N ILE A 252 31.11 -14.26 -18.64
CA ILE A 252 31.59 -12.93 -19.04
C ILE A 252 30.58 -12.28 -19.99
N ILE A 253 29.96 -13.06 -20.88
CA ILE A 253 28.85 -12.61 -21.73
C ILE A 253 27.66 -12.15 -20.86
N PHE A 254 27.33 -12.93 -19.83
CA PHE A 254 26.30 -12.59 -18.86
C PHE A 254 26.57 -11.26 -18.14
N LEU A 255 27.78 -11.05 -17.62
CA LEU A 255 28.14 -9.80 -16.95
C LEU A 255 28.08 -8.61 -17.92
N ALA A 256 28.56 -8.80 -19.15
CA ALA A 256 28.53 -7.76 -20.19
C ALA A 256 27.09 -7.37 -20.58
N LYS A 257 26.19 -8.36 -20.74
CA LYS A 257 24.77 -8.10 -21.02
C LYS A 257 24.04 -7.49 -19.83
N SER A 258 24.43 -7.86 -18.60
CA SER A 258 23.89 -7.29 -17.37
C SER A 258 24.30 -5.83 -17.21
N SER A 259 25.56 -5.46 -17.49
CA SER A 259 26.02 -4.07 -17.37
C SER A 259 25.34 -3.13 -18.38
N GLU A 260 25.04 -3.60 -19.59
CA GLU A 260 24.22 -2.84 -20.55
C GLU A 260 22.81 -2.57 -20.02
N MET A 261 22.21 -3.57 -19.36
CA MET A 261 20.91 -3.40 -18.71
C MET A 261 20.95 -2.46 -17.52
N LEU A 262 22.01 -2.55 -16.72
CA LEU A 262 22.24 -1.64 -15.60
C LEU A 262 22.23 -0.18 -16.08
N TRP A 263 22.97 0.13 -17.15
CA TRP A 263 23.06 1.49 -17.68
C TRP A 263 21.76 1.96 -18.35
N LEU A 264 21.13 1.08 -19.14
CA LEU A 264 19.91 1.42 -19.87
C LEU A 264 18.76 1.69 -18.90
N VAL A 265 18.59 0.85 -17.88
CA VAL A 265 17.45 0.89 -16.96
C VAL A 265 17.74 1.78 -15.75
N GLY A 266 18.98 1.78 -15.23
CA GLY A 266 19.36 2.51 -14.02
C GLY A 266 19.07 4.01 -14.11
N LYS A 267 19.28 4.64 -15.28
CA LYS A 267 18.95 6.05 -15.49
C LYS A 267 17.44 6.35 -15.35
N TYR A 268 16.57 5.41 -15.71
CA TYR A 268 15.12 5.58 -15.59
C TYR A 268 14.63 5.27 -14.18
N VAL A 269 15.25 4.29 -13.51
CA VAL A 269 15.00 4.02 -12.08
C VAL A 269 15.35 5.25 -11.26
N LEU A 270 16.49 5.90 -11.53
CA LEU A 270 16.89 7.13 -10.84
C LEU A 270 15.85 8.26 -11.00
N ILE A 271 15.31 8.45 -12.21
CA ILE A 271 14.23 9.43 -12.46
C ILE A 271 12.96 9.05 -11.69
N GLY A 272 12.61 7.77 -11.63
CA GLY A 272 11.45 7.27 -10.90
C GLY A 272 11.57 7.50 -9.40
N VAL A 273 12.70 7.15 -8.79
CA VAL A 273 12.97 7.39 -7.36
C VAL A 273 12.95 8.89 -7.06
N ALA A 274 13.62 9.72 -7.88
CA ALA A 274 13.58 11.17 -7.71
C ALA A 274 12.15 11.72 -7.73
N THR A 275 11.33 11.28 -8.69
CA THR A 275 9.93 11.72 -8.81
C THR A 275 9.10 11.23 -7.61
N GLY A 276 9.31 9.99 -7.16
CA GLY A 276 8.64 9.40 -5.99
C GLY A 276 8.89 10.18 -4.70
N SER A 277 10.16 10.52 -4.42
CA SER A 277 10.51 11.29 -3.22
C SER A 277 9.97 12.72 -3.25
N ILE A 278 9.90 13.35 -4.43
CA ILE A 278 9.25 14.66 -4.61
C ILE A 278 7.76 14.55 -4.27
N VAL A 279 7.07 13.54 -4.80
CA VAL A 279 5.63 13.36 -4.56
C VAL A 279 5.36 13.10 -3.08
N GLN A 280 6.15 12.25 -2.42
CA GLN A 280 6.01 11.97 -0.98
C GLN A 280 6.17 13.24 -0.12
N ARG A 281 7.16 14.07 -0.43
CA ARG A 281 7.44 15.28 0.35
C ARG A 281 6.40 16.37 0.16
N TYR A 282 5.87 16.51 -1.05
CA TYR A 282 5.02 17.65 -1.43
C TYR A 282 3.54 17.28 -1.63
N MET A 283 3.09 16.09 -1.21
CA MET A 283 1.67 15.74 -1.28
C MET A 283 0.91 16.37 -0.09
N PRO A 284 0.04 17.37 -0.31
CA PRO A 284 -0.63 18.05 0.78
C PRO A 284 -1.70 17.16 1.42
N TYR A 285 -1.85 17.25 2.75
CA TYR A 285 -2.84 16.49 3.52
C TYR A 285 -4.26 16.64 2.98
N GLU A 286 -4.66 17.85 2.56
CA GLU A 286 -5.99 18.09 1.99
C GLU A 286 -6.27 17.22 0.75
N TRP A 287 -5.26 16.96 -0.08
CA TRP A 287 -5.41 16.08 -1.24
C TRP A 287 -5.52 14.63 -0.81
N ILE A 288 -4.76 14.22 0.21
CA ILE A 288 -4.85 12.87 0.78
C ILE A 288 -6.27 12.61 1.29
N TYR A 289 -6.83 13.48 2.13
CA TYR A 289 -8.20 13.34 2.63
C TYR A 289 -9.25 13.36 1.50
N LYS A 290 -9.12 14.27 0.54
CA LYS A 290 -10.12 14.42 -0.54
C LYS A 290 -10.09 13.28 -1.55
N LEU A 291 -8.91 12.74 -1.87
CA LEU A 291 -8.73 11.70 -2.89
C LEU A 291 -8.75 10.29 -2.31
N PHE A 292 -8.30 10.10 -1.08
CA PHE A 292 -8.16 8.78 -0.46
C PHE A 292 -9.10 8.57 0.73
N GLY A 293 -9.78 9.59 1.24
CA GLY A 293 -10.80 9.45 2.27
C GLY A 293 -12.07 8.74 1.79
N GLN A 294 -12.84 8.19 2.73
CA GLN A 294 -14.04 7.39 2.46
C GLN A 294 -15.27 8.15 1.93
N GLU A 295 -15.28 9.49 1.98
CA GLU A 295 -16.49 10.27 1.71
C GLU A 295 -16.93 10.28 0.23
N ASN A 296 -16.04 9.97 -0.72
CA ASN A 296 -16.32 10.20 -2.15
C ASN A 296 -16.16 8.94 -3.01
N SER A 297 -17.23 8.50 -3.67
CA SER A 297 -17.20 7.36 -4.60
C SER A 297 -16.40 7.66 -5.87
N LEU A 298 -16.27 8.94 -6.27
CA LEU A 298 -15.47 9.36 -7.43
C LEU A 298 -13.96 9.38 -7.15
N SER A 299 -13.54 9.18 -5.89
CA SER A 299 -12.14 9.10 -5.49
C SER A 299 -11.35 8.11 -6.34
N VAL A 300 -11.91 6.94 -6.63
CA VAL A 300 -11.29 5.91 -7.49
C VAL A 300 -10.89 6.46 -8.86
N VAL A 301 -11.78 7.23 -9.50
CA VAL A 301 -11.53 7.81 -10.83
C VAL A 301 -10.47 8.90 -10.76
N TRP A 302 -10.59 9.82 -9.80
CA TRP A 302 -9.64 10.91 -9.63
C TRP A 302 -8.25 10.42 -9.26
N VAL A 303 -8.15 9.40 -8.39
CA VAL A 303 -6.88 8.77 -8.04
C VAL A 303 -6.29 8.02 -9.21
N THR A 304 -7.08 7.30 -10.00
CA THR A 304 -6.56 6.65 -11.22
C THR A 304 -5.99 7.69 -12.19
N LEU A 305 -6.74 8.76 -12.48
CA LEU A 305 -6.30 9.82 -13.39
C LEU A 305 -5.11 10.60 -12.83
N GLY A 306 -5.09 10.84 -11.52
CA GLY A 306 -3.99 11.51 -10.83
C GLY A 306 -2.72 10.65 -10.74
N SER A 307 -2.86 9.32 -10.63
CA SER A 307 -1.71 8.40 -10.60
C SER A 307 -0.95 8.37 -11.92
N VAL A 308 -1.62 8.67 -13.04
CA VAL A 308 -1.01 8.63 -14.38
C VAL A 308 0.12 9.66 -14.52
N PRO A 309 -0.05 10.96 -14.19
CA PRO A 309 1.05 11.93 -14.17
C PRO A 309 2.07 11.74 -13.04
N LEU A 310 1.74 11.02 -11.97
CA LEU A 310 2.64 10.85 -10.82
C LEU A 310 3.76 9.84 -11.10
N PHE A 311 3.59 8.98 -12.11
CA PHE A 311 4.62 8.08 -12.64
C PHE A 311 5.32 7.24 -11.59
N LEU A 312 4.51 6.69 -10.68
CA LEU A 312 5.01 6.00 -9.52
C LEU A 312 5.60 4.64 -9.90
N HIS A 313 6.76 4.34 -9.33
CA HIS A 313 7.29 2.99 -9.40
C HIS A 313 6.49 2.06 -8.48
N GLN A 314 6.40 0.77 -8.82
CA GLN A 314 5.66 -0.23 -8.04
C GLN A 314 6.11 -0.34 -6.58
N ILE A 315 7.38 -0.05 -6.27
CA ILE A 315 7.92 -0.03 -4.90
C ILE A 315 7.41 1.23 -4.19
N SER A 316 7.72 2.41 -4.71
CA SER A 316 7.29 3.69 -4.15
C SER A 316 5.77 3.81 -3.99
N ALA A 317 4.97 3.20 -4.88
CA ALA A 317 3.51 3.18 -4.72
C ALA A 317 3.06 2.45 -3.44
N SER A 318 3.78 1.42 -2.99
CA SER A 318 3.48 0.70 -1.75
C SER A 318 3.80 1.56 -0.53
N SER A 319 4.99 2.18 -0.53
CA SER A 319 5.46 3.04 0.57
C SER A 319 4.67 4.34 0.67
N ILE A 320 4.28 4.95 -0.46
CA ILE A 320 3.37 6.10 -0.46
C ILE A 320 2.00 5.67 0.08
N LEU A 321 1.49 4.51 -0.34
CA LEU A 321 0.19 4.06 0.16
C LEU A 321 0.24 3.72 1.65
N SER A 322 1.33 3.13 2.17
CA SER A 322 1.46 2.87 3.60
C SER A 322 1.50 4.16 4.39
N HIS A 323 2.19 5.19 3.89
CA HIS A 323 2.16 6.54 4.47
C HIS A 323 0.77 7.18 4.39
N ILE A 324 0.05 7.06 3.27
CA ILE A 324 -1.33 7.55 3.14
C ILE A 324 -2.26 6.82 4.10
N LYS A 325 -2.13 5.50 4.19
CA LYS A 325 -2.90 4.64 5.11
C LYS A 325 -2.62 5.01 6.56
N SER A 326 -1.36 5.28 6.91
CA SER A 326 -0.96 5.73 8.26
C SER A 326 -1.30 7.19 8.54
N THR A 327 -1.53 8.01 7.51
CA THR A 327 -1.93 9.43 7.63
C THR A 327 -3.45 9.56 7.74
N LEU A 328 -4.18 8.68 7.05
CA LEU A 328 -5.63 8.53 7.15
C LEU A 328 -6.03 7.53 8.24
N ASP A 329 -5.06 6.99 8.97
CA ASP A 329 -5.28 6.12 10.11
C ASP A 329 -6.19 4.92 9.82
N GLY A 330 -6.09 4.39 8.59
CA GLY A 330 -6.88 3.25 8.13
C GLY A 330 -8.26 3.60 7.53
N THR A 331 -8.76 4.83 7.71
CA THR A 331 -10.02 5.34 7.12
C THR A 331 -9.94 5.63 5.61
N MET A 332 -9.00 4.99 4.93
CA MET A 332 -8.77 5.10 3.51
C MET A 332 -9.86 4.34 2.73
N ASN A 333 -10.34 4.94 1.64
CA ASN A 333 -11.14 4.26 0.64
C ASN A 333 -10.30 3.15 -0.02
N GLY A 334 -10.65 1.90 0.25
CA GLY A 334 -9.90 0.73 -0.23
C GLY A 334 -9.73 0.69 -1.75
N GLY A 335 -10.79 1.03 -2.48
CA GLY A 335 -10.80 1.14 -3.94
C GLY A 335 -9.89 2.23 -4.45
N ALA A 336 -9.85 3.40 -3.80
CA ALA A 336 -8.91 4.47 -4.13
C ALA A 336 -7.46 4.03 -3.90
N GLY A 337 -7.18 3.38 -2.77
CA GLY A 337 -5.86 2.81 -2.48
C GLY A 337 -5.43 1.76 -3.51
N LEU A 338 -6.33 0.86 -3.91
CA LEU A 338 -6.06 -0.14 -4.94
C LEU A 338 -5.86 0.49 -6.32
N ALA A 339 -6.67 1.49 -6.68
CA ALA A 339 -6.52 2.24 -7.91
C ALA A 339 -5.15 2.93 -8.00
N PHE A 340 -4.64 3.43 -6.88
CA PHE A 340 -3.31 4.00 -6.79
C PHE A 340 -2.19 2.96 -6.97
N LEU A 341 -2.29 1.82 -6.28
CA LEU A 341 -1.31 0.72 -6.37
C LEU A 341 -1.20 0.12 -7.76
N ILE A 342 -2.27 0.15 -8.53
CA ILE A 342 -2.33 -0.44 -9.87
C ILE A 342 -2.10 0.62 -10.95
N GLY A 343 -2.84 1.73 -10.87
CA GLY A 343 -2.83 2.79 -11.87
C GLY A 343 -1.47 3.44 -12.02
N GLY A 344 -0.78 3.75 -10.91
CA GLY A 344 0.54 4.39 -10.94
C GLY A 344 1.59 3.53 -11.67
N PRO A 345 1.88 2.32 -11.19
CA PRO A 345 2.97 1.51 -11.75
C PRO A 345 2.76 1.07 -13.21
N VAL A 346 1.53 0.76 -13.60
CA VAL A 346 1.24 0.35 -15.00
C VAL A 346 1.35 1.52 -15.98
N THR A 347 1.16 2.76 -15.52
CA THR A 347 1.24 3.97 -16.36
C THR A 347 2.56 4.73 -16.23
N ALA A 348 3.58 4.09 -15.64
CA ALA A 348 4.88 4.71 -15.38
C ALA A 348 5.56 5.27 -16.65
N LEU A 349 6.21 6.43 -16.48
CA LEU A 349 6.89 7.20 -17.52
C LEU A 349 7.80 6.39 -18.44
N PRO A 350 8.74 5.57 -17.90
CA PRO A 350 9.70 4.86 -18.75
C PRO A 350 9.00 3.92 -19.73
N THR A 351 7.95 3.25 -19.27
CA THR A 351 7.12 2.34 -20.06
C THR A 351 6.37 3.12 -21.14
N MET A 352 5.76 4.26 -20.80
CA MET A 352 5.00 5.10 -21.74
C MET A 352 5.89 5.71 -22.82
N LEU A 353 7.05 6.22 -22.44
CA LEU A 353 8.03 6.80 -23.37
C LEU A 353 8.54 5.75 -24.36
N MET A 354 8.89 4.57 -23.86
CA MET A 354 9.29 3.47 -24.72
C MET A 354 8.14 3.04 -25.64
N PHE A 355 6.91 2.94 -25.14
CA PHE A 355 5.73 2.63 -25.95
C PHE A 355 5.53 3.62 -27.09
N TRP A 356 5.56 4.92 -26.76
CA TRP A 356 5.38 6.00 -27.73
C TRP A 356 6.45 5.99 -28.84
N SER A 357 7.68 5.55 -28.50
CA SER A 357 8.79 5.49 -29.45
C SER A 357 8.78 4.26 -30.37
N ILE A 358 8.07 3.19 -30.00
CA ILE A 358 8.15 1.87 -30.66
C ILE A 358 6.84 1.50 -31.36
N PHE A 359 5.71 1.82 -30.75
CA PHE A 359 4.40 1.47 -31.27
C PHE A 359 3.70 2.66 -31.91
N LYS A 360 2.86 2.41 -32.91
CA LYS A 360 1.99 3.45 -33.49
C LYS A 360 1.11 4.04 -32.38
N LYS A 361 0.81 5.35 -32.46
CA LYS A 361 -0.01 6.08 -31.47
C LYS A 361 -1.31 5.36 -31.08
N ARG A 362 -1.96 4.69 -32.03
CA ARG A 362 -3.18 3.88 -31.79
C ARG A 362 -3.00 2.77 -30.75
N VAL A 363 -1.83 2.14 -30.71
CA VAL A 363 -1.50 1.05 -29.76
C VAL A 363 -1.19 1.62 -28.38
N PHE A 364 -0.50 2.76 -28.34
CA PHE A 364 -0.27 3.51 -27.10
C PHE A 364 -1.60 3.91 -26.43
N PHE A 365 -2.52 4.51 -27.18
CA PHE A 365 -3.83 4.90 -26.64
C PHE A 365 -4.68 3.69 -26.25
N LEU A 366 -4.59 2.58 -26.99
CA LEU A 366 -5.21 1.32 -26.58
C LEU A 366 -4.65 0.83 -25.25
N TYR A 367 -3.32 0.81 -25.08
CA TYR A 367 -2.68 0.42 -23.83
C TYR A 367 -3.14 1.30 -22.66
N MET A 368 -3.13 2.63 -22.84
CA MET A 368 -3.60 3.58 -21.83
C MET A 368 -5.07 3.36 -21.48
N PHE A 369 -5.93 3.15 -22.47
CA PHE A 369 -7.34 2.87 -22.25
C PHE A 369 -7.53 1.58 -21.45
N ILE A 370 -6.83 0.51 -21.81
CA ILE A 370 -6.86 -0.77 -21.09
C ILE A 370 -6.44 -0.57 -19.63
N CYS A 371 -5.35 0.15 -19.40
CA CYS A 371 -4.84 0.38 -18.05
C CYS A 371 -5.79 1.22 -17.21
N ILE A 372 -6.25 2.36 -17.72
CA ILE A 372 -7.16 3.24 -16.97
C ILE A 372 -8.51 2.56 -16.73
N ALA A 373 -9.14 2.01 -17.78
CA ALA A 373 -10.44 1.37 -17.67
C ALA A 373 -10.37 0.11 -16.79
N GLY A 374 -9.32 -0.70 -16.94
CA GLY A 374 -9.11 -1.89 -16.14
C GLY A 374 -8.84 -1.58 -14.67
N THR A 375 -8.03 -0.55 -14.37
CA THR A 375 -7.80 -0.09 -12.98
C THR A 375 -9.10 0.37 -12.34
N ILE A 376 -9.89 1.22 -13.01
CA ILE A 376 -11.18 1.69 -12.49
C ILE A 376 -12.14 0.52 -12.26
N MET A 377 -12.26 -0.38 -13.24
CA MET A 377 -13.14 -1.54 -13.17
C MET A 377 -12.77 -2.45 -11.99
N LEU A 378 -11.49 -2.76 -11.81
CA LEU A 378 -11.03 -3.60 -10.71
C LEU A 378 -11.14 -2.89 -9.37
N ALA A 379 -10.79 -1.61 -9.29
CA ALA A 379 -10.89 -0.85 -8.06
C ALA A 379 -12.34 -0.79 -7.54
N TYR A 380 -13.32 -0.49 -8.40
CA TYR A 380 -14.73 -0.56 -8.01
C TYR A 380 -15.20 -1.99 -7.72
N GLY A 381 -14.74 -2.98 -8.52
CA GLY A 381 -15.05 -4.38 -8.26
C GLY A 381 -14.61 -4.81 -6.86
N PHE A 382 -13.35 -4.57 -6.50
CA PHE A 382 -12.85 -4.86 -5.16
C PHE A 382 -13.52 -3.99 -4.09
N GLN A 383 -13.82 -2.71 -4.37
CA GLN A 383 -14.57 -1.84 -3.45
C GLN A 383 -15.94 -2.39 -3.06
N HIS A 384 -16.62 -3.11 -3.97
CA HIS A 384 -17.95 -3.67 -3.70
C HIS A 384 -17.93 -5.12 -3.21
N PHE A 385 -16.98 -5.93 -3.70
CA PHE A 385 -16.95 -7.38 -3.42
C PHE A 385 -15.98 -7.78 -2.30
N VAL A 386 -14.99 -6.95 -1.98
CA VAL A 386 -13.90 -7.29 -1.05
C VAL A 386 -13.78 -6.29 0.10
N PHE A 387 -13.86 -4.99 -0.18
CA PHE A 387 -13.85 -3.98 0.87
C PHE A 387 -15.26 -3.80 1.44
N THR A 388 -15.43 -3.95 2.75
CA THR A 388 -16.67 -3.52 3.41
C THR A 388 -16.73 -2.00 3.35
N PRO A 389 -17.80 -1.40 2.80
CA PRO A 389 -17.95 0.05 2.80
C PRO A 389 -17.85 0.58 4.24
N TYR A 390 -17.10 1.67 4.41
CA TYR A 390 -16.96 2.39 5.68
C TYR A 390 -16.17 1.70 6.80
N VAL A 391 -15.76 0.44 6.62
CA VAL A 391 -14.95 -0.25 7.63
C VAL A 391 -13.45 -0.16 7.32
N ASP A 392 -12.69 0.15 8.36
CA ASP A 392 -11.24 0.29 8.35
C ASP A 392 -10.53 -1.08 8.26
N MET A 393 -10.21 -1.52 7.05
CA MET A 393 -9.48 -2.78 6.75
C MET A 393 -7.97 -2.69 7.07
N GLY A 394 -7.58 -1.88 8.06
CA GLY A 394 -6.20 -1.63 8.41
C GLY A 394 -5.95 -1.21 9.85
N ASN A 395 -6.99 -1.00 10.65
CA ASN A 395 -6.86 -0.69 12.06
C ASN A 395 -6.25 -1.89 12.81
N PRO A 396 -5.15 -1.71 13.57
CA PRO A 396 -4.53 -2.81 14.33
C PRO A 396 -5.53 -3.51 15.28
N VAL A 397 -6.51 -2.76 15.79
CA VAL A 397 -7.53 -3.29 16.70
C VAL A 397 -8.47 -4.29 15.98
N LEU A 398 -8.70 -4.11 14.67
CA LEU A 398 -9.54 -5.00 13.86
C LEU A 398 -8.72 -6.08 13.11
N GLN A 399 -7.42 -6.19 13.37
CA GLN A 399 -6.56 -7.13 12.64
C GLN A 399 -7.03 -8.59 12.81
N GLY A 400 -7.39 -9.23 11.70
CA GLY A 400 -7.87 -10.62 11.69
C GLY A 400 -9.24 -10.82 12.36
N VAL A 401 -9.99 -9.76 12.65
CA VAL A 401 -11.36 -9.78 13.19
C VAL A 401 -12.34 -9.68 12.02
N ARG A 402 -13.21 -10.68 11.86
CA ARG A 402 -14.19 -10.74 10.76
C ARG A 402 -15.49 -10.04 11.14
N SER A 403 -15.98 -10.36 12.32
CA SER A 403 -17.18 -9.79 12.88
C SER A 403 -17.07 -9.62 14.38
N ILE A 404 -17.73 -8.58 14.87
CA ILE A 404 -17.86 -8.27 16.29
C ILE A 404 -19.33 -8.21 16.66
N SER A 405 -19.65 -8.29 17.94
CA SER A 405 -21.03 -8.06 18.39
C SER A 405 -21.45 -6.62 18.04
N GLY A 406 -22.55 -6.49 17.31
CA GLY A 406 -23.13 -5.19 16.97
C GLY A 406 -24.05 -4.71 18.08
N GLY A 407 -25.31 -5.13 18.01
CA GLY A 407 -26.35 -4.73 18.97
C GLY A 407 -26.57 -3.21 19.00
N ASN A 408 -27.13 -2.73 20.11
CA ASN A 408 -27.33 -1.29 20.31
C ASN A 408 -26.05 -0.62 20.79
N SER A 409 -25.53 0.31 19.99
CA SER A 409 -24.31 1.06 20.26
C SER A 409 -24.58 2.57 20.21
N ALA A 410 -23.80 3.36 20.95
CA ALA A 410 -23.78 4.81 20.77
C ALA A 410 -23.05 5.21 19.48
N VAL A 411 -23.27 6.41 18.95
CA VAL A 411 -22.43 6.97 17.87
C VAL A 411 -21.29 7.76 18.49
N ILE A 412 -20.07 7.47 18.06
CA ILE A 412 -18.89 8.24 18.44
C ILE A 412 -18.69 9.38 17.44
N THR A 413 -18.55 10.59 17.97
CA THR A 413 -18.21 11.81 17.22
C THR A 413 -16.98 12.48 17.82
N LYS A 414 -16.17 13.14 16.97
CA LYS A 414 -14.99 13.89 17.41
C LYS A 414 -15.15 15.40 17.22
N ALA A 415 -14.43 16.18 18.01
CA ALA A 415 -14.34 17.63 17.84
C ALA A 415 -13.79 17.98 16.45
N HIS A 416 -14.33 19.04 15.85
CA HIS A 416 -13.95 19.47 14.50
C HIS A 416 -12.45 19.85 14.50
N ASN A 417 -11.66 19.18 13.66
CA ASN A 417 -10.20 19.38 13.50
C ASN A 417 -9.29 18.69 14.53
N ASP A 418 -9.82 17.80 15.39
CA ASP A 418 -8.96 16.97 16.25
C ASP A 418 -8.24 15.90 15.42
N ARG A 419 -6.91 16.02 15.35
CA ARG A 419 -6.00 15.15 14.60
C ARG A 419 -5.57 13.92 15.41
N ASN A 420 -5.76 13.94 16.72
CA ASN A 420 -5.33 12.87 17.60
C ASN A 420 -6.41 11.79 17.71
N VAL A 421 -7.69 12.13 17.45
CA VAL A 421 -8.83 11.19 17.45
C VAL A 421 -9.10 10.59 16.06
N ARG A 422 -9.17 9.27 16.01
CA ARG A 422 -9.45 8.41 14.86
C ARG A 422 -10.75 7.67 15.10
N ILE A 423 -11.68 7.63 14.13
CA ILE A 423 -12.97 6.95 14.30
C ILE A 423 -13.08 5.84 13.26
N VAL A 424 -13.35 4.63 13.73
CA VAL A 424 -13.79 3.49 12.93
C VAL A 424 -15.30 3.55 12.81
N MET A 425 -15.77 3.57 11.57
CA MET A 425 -17.20 3.58 11.27
C MET A 425 -17.73 2.15 11.09
N ASP A 426 -19.02 1.98 11.35
CA ASP A 426 -19.78 0.82 10.94
C ASP A 426 -20.14 0.88 9.43
N PRO A 427 -20.72 -0.18 8.84
CA PRO A 427 -21.17 -0.18 7.45
C PRO A 427 -22.25 0.87 7.12
N GLY A 428 -22.92 1.43 8.13
CA GLY A 428 -23.87 2.53 8.00
C GLY A 428 -23.25 3.93 8.06
N GLY A 429 -21.92 4.02 8.20
CA GLY A 429 -21.17 5.28 8.31
C GLY A 429 -21.28 5.95 9.69
N LYS A 430 -21.56 5.19 10.74
CA LYS A 430 -21.65 5.67 12.13
C LYS A 430 -20.42 5.25 12.92
N GLY A 431 -19.82 6.18 13.67
CA GLY A 431 -18.64 5.90 14.48
C GLY A 431 -18.95 4.92 15.60
N ILE A 432 -18.24 3.80 15.67
CA ILE A 432 -18.48 2.75 16.67
C ILE A 432 -17.27 2.49 17.56
N ILE A 433 -16.07 2.76 17.07
CA ILE A 433 -14.82 2.63 17.81
C ILE A 433 -14.02 3.89 17.49
N ALA A 434 -13.30 4.44 18.45
CA ALA A 434 -12.33 5.49 18.18
C ALA A 434 -11.02 5.23 18.92
N THR A 435 -9.91 5.68 18.35
CA THR A 435 -8.60 5.66 19.02
C THR A 435 -8.05 7.07 19.10
N TYR A 436 -7.39 7.37 20.21
CA TYR A 436 -6.69 8.62 20.45
C TYR A 436 -5.22 8.33 20.72
N THR A 437 -4.34 9.00 20.01
CA THR A 437 -2.89 8.89 20.18
C THR A 437 -2.26 10.26 20.06
N ASN A 438 -1.39 10.62 21.01
CA ASN A 438 -0.65 11.89 20.97
C ASN A 438 0.84 11.63 21.28
N PRO A 439 1.60 11.15 20.28
CA PRO A 439 3.00 10.78 20.47
C PRO A 439 3.92 11.99 20.72
N VAL A 440 3.48 13.21 20.38
CA VAL A 440 4.27 14.44 20.55
C VAL A 440 4.35 14.84 22.03
N GLU A 441 3.26 14.69 22.76
CA GLU A 441 3.19 15.02 24.19
C GLU A 441 3.48 13.82 25.10
N GLY A 442 3.75 12.64 24.52
CA GLY A 442 4.06 11.43 25.27
C GLY A 442 2.87 10.82 26.02
N GLN A 443 1.64 11.19 25.67
CA GLN A 443 0.42 10.61 26.22
C GLN A 443 0.24 9.16 25.75
N GLY A 444 -0.22 8.29 26.64
CA GLY A 444 -0.56 6.92 26.30
C GLY A 444 -1.81 6.84 25.43
N GLY A 445 -1.90 5.79 24.62
CA GLY A 445 -3.02 5.56 23.71
C GLY A 445 -4.35 5.36 24.45
N ILE A 446 -5.43 5.94 23.91
CA ILE A 446 -6.78 5.76 24.45
C ILE A 446 -7.68 5.15 23.38
N LEU A 447 -8.48 4.17 23.75
CA LEU A 447 -9.47 3.56 22.87
C LEU A 447 -10.87 3.80 23.42
N PHE A 448 -11.81 4.14 22.54
CA PHE A 448 -13.22 4.38 22.81
C PHE A 448 -14.03 3.32 22.08
N ASP A 449 -14.91 2.60 22.78
CA ASP A 449 -15.81 1.63 22.16
C ASP A 449 -17.26 1.97 22.55
N SER A 450 -18.15 1.98 21.56
CA SER A 450 -19.57 2.27 21.75
C SER A 450 -20.43 1.05 22.12
N GLY A 451 -19.88 -0.16 22.00
CA GLY A 451 -20.59 -1.43 22.10
C GLY A 451 -20.16 -2.25 23.32
N SER A 452 -20.72 -1.94 24.50
CA SER A 452 -20.44 -2.70 25.72
C SER A 452 -20.75 -4.20 25.62
N GLU A 453 -21.70 -4.59 24.74
CA GLU A 453 -22.10 -6.00 24.59
C GLU A 453 -20.95 -6.91 24.17
N ARG A 454 -19.94 -6.39 23.45
CA ARG A 454 -18.75 -7.15 23.02
C ARG A 454 -17.92 -7.67 24.21
N PHE A 455 -18.01 -6.98 25.34
CA PHE A 455 -17.26 -7.25 26.55
C PHE A 455 -18.07 -8.01 27.61
N LEU A 456 -19.35 -8.32 27.34
CA LEU A 456 -20.21 -9.05 28.28
C LEU A 456 -20.08 -10.56 28.14
N ASN A 457 -20.32 -11.29 29.24
CA ASN A 457 -20.19 -12.75 29.30
C ASN A 457 -21.08 -13.50 28.28
N SER A 458 -22.21 -12.91 27.88
CA SER A 458 -23.15 -13.50 26.91
C SER A 458 -22.65 -13.51 25.46
N SER A 459 -21.63 -12.70 25.16
CA SER A 459 -21.26 -12.35 23.79
C SER A 459 -19.76 -12.26 23.54
N ALA A 460 -18.90 -12.22 24.57
CA ALA A 460 -17.44 -12.20 24.41
C ALA A 460 -16.89 -13.42 23.66
N ASP A 461 -17.45 -14.60 23.89
CA ASP A 461 -17.10 -15.83 23.16
C ASP A 461 -17.82 -15.99 21.81
N LYS A 462 -18.65 -15.02 21.41
CA LYS A 462 -19.33 -15.02 20.10
C LYS A 462 -18.54 -14.20 19.08
N TYR A 463 -18.63 -14.62 17.82
CA TYR A 463 -17.92 -14.00 16.69
C TYR A 463 -16.40 -13.96 16.95
N ASP A 464 -15.71 -12.89 16.57
CA ASP A 464 -14.27 -12.70 16.84
C ASP A 464 -14.01 -11.72 17.99
N ASN A 465 -14.96 -11.55 18.93
CA ASN A 465 -14.81 -10.59 20.03
C ASN A 465 -13.59 -10.87 20.92
N ASN A 466 -13.28 -12.14 21.22
CA ASN A 466 -12.05 -12.50 21.95
C ASN A 466 -10.77 -12.02 21.24
N ARG A 467 -10.73 -12.10 19.91
CA ARG A 467 -9.61 -11.60 19.11
C ARG A 467 -9.59 -10.08 19.10
N TYR A 468 -10.75 -9.44 18.95
CA TYR A 468 -10.87 -7.97 19.05
C TYR A 468 -10.38 -7.44 20.40
N ILE A 469 -10.85 -8.00 21.51
CA ILE A 469 -10.44 -7.61 22.87
C ILE A 469 -8.94 -7.83 23.08
N ARG A 470 -8.38 -8.91 22.53
CA ARG A 470 -6.92 -9.13 22.54
C ARG A 470 -6.19 -8.05 21.76
N ASN A 471 -6.64 -7.72 20.55
CA ASN A 471 -6.04 -6.68 19.74
C ASN A 471 -6.12 -5.31 20.44
N VAL A 472 -7.22 -5.02 21.17
CA VAL A 472 -7.33 -3.83 22.02
C VAL A 472 -6.23 -3.82 23.09
N ALA A 473 -6.03 -4.94 23.82
CA ALA A 473 -5.01 -5.04 24.85
C ALA A 473 -3.58 -4.87 24.31
N VAL A 474 -3.29 -5.48 23.17
CA VAL A 474 -1.99 -5.36 22.48
C VAL A 474 -1.78 -3.93 21.98
N TRP A 475 -2.77 -3.36 21.30
CA TRP A 475 -2.68 -1.99 20.77
C TRP A 475 -2.48 -0.96 21.88
N LEU A 476 -3.19 -1.09 23.00
CA LEU A 476 -3.00 -0.21 24.16
C LEU A 476 -1.60 -0.38 24.77
N GLU A 477 -1.03 -1.59 24.80
CA GLU A 477 0.33 -1.79 25.29
C GLU A 477 1.39 -1.23 24.33
N GLU A 478 1.21 -1.39 23.02
CA GLU A 478 2.11 -0.84 22.00
C GLU A 478 2.09 0.70 21.96
N ASN A 479 0.95 1.30 22.32
CA ASN A 479 0.79 2.76 22.43
C ASN A 479 1.00 3.26 23.87
N ASN A 480 1.58 2.42 24.74
CA ASN A 480 2.03 2.83 26.07
C ASN A 480 3.46 3.38 25.97
N VAL A 481 3.66 4.58 26.48
CA VAL A 481 4.96 5.28 26.48
C VAL A 481 5.75 4.98 27.76
N SER A 482 5.09 4.48 28.81
CA SER A 482 5.69 4.13 30.11
C SER A 482 6.26 2.70 30.14
N GLU A 483 6.93 2.32 31.24
CA GLU A 483 7.45 0.95 31.41
C GLU A 483 6.35 -0.11 31.28
N SER A 484 6.46 -0.99 30.27
CA SER A 484 5.54 -2.09 30.01
C SER A 484 5.53 -3.08 31.17
N ARG A 485 4.36 -3.19 31.83
CA ARG A 485 4.10 -4.19 32.89
C ARG A 485 3.00 -5.18 32.50
N LYS A 486 2.37 -5.04 31.33
CA LYS A 486 1.28 -5.90 30.83
C LYS A 486 0.20 -6.18 31.89
N ASN A 487 -0.11 -5.17 32.71
CA ASN A 487 -1.06 -5.27 33.80
C ASN A 487 -2.28 -4.40 33.47
N ILE A 488 -3.45 -5.04 33.40
CA ILE A 488 -4.73 -4.41 33.03
C ILE A 488 -5.63 -4.35 34.27
N LEU A 489 -6.05 -3.14 34.63
CA LEU A 489 -7.12 -2.93 35.59
C LEU A 489 -8.43 -2.67 34.85
N ILE A 490 -9.44 -3.52 35.06
CA ILE A 490 -10.78 -3.31 34.53
C ILE A 490 -11.64 -2.73 35.66
N TYR A 491 -12.05 -1.47 35.49
CA TYR A 491 -12.89 -0.72 36.42
C TYR A 491 -14.32 -0.63 35.87
N LYS A 492 -15.28 -1.18 36.59
CA LYS A 492 -16.70 -1.03 36.25
C LYS A 492 -17.29 0.19 36.95
N ALA A 493 -17.65 1.18 36.14
CA ALA A 493 -18.28 2.40 36.65
C ALA A 493 -19.72 2.16 37.13
N SER A 494 -20.36 1.02 36.83
CA SER A 494 -21.72 0.67 37.30
C SER A 494 -21.75 -0.72 37.94
N GLY A 495 -22.41 -0.83 39.10
CA GLY A 495 -22.48 -2.06 39.92
C GLY A 495 -23.49 -3.12 39.45
N GLY A 496 -23.70 -3.23 38.13
CA GLY A 496 -24.60 -4.22 37.50
C GLY A 496 -23.93 -5.59 37.24
N GLN A 497 -24.74 -6.65 37.23
CA GLN A 497 -24.31 -8.01 36.84
C GLN A 497 -23.94 -8.04 35.34
N GLY A 498 -22.82 -8.67 34.96
CA GLY A 498 -22.59 -8.99 33.54
C GLY A 498 -21.15 -9.22 33.01
N THR A 499 -20.10 -9.02 33.82
CA THR A 499 -18.70 -9.20 33.36
C THR A 499 -17.90 -9.93 34.42
N ASP A 500 -17.72 -11.24 34.29
CA ASP A 500 -16.84 -11.97 35.22
C ASP A 500 -15.39 -11.89 34.73
N VAL A 501 -14.43 -12.07 35.64
CA VAL A 501 -13.00 -12.21 35.29
C VAL A 501 -12.80 -13.33 34.25
N ASN A 502 -13.67 -14.34 34.26
CA ASN A 502 -13.69 -15.44 33.29
C ASN A 502 -13.83 -14.97 31.84
N VAL A 503 -14.47 -13.84 31.58
CA VAL A 503 -14.57 -13.27 30.23
C VAL A 503 -13.19 -12.95 29.66
N PHE A 504 -12.25 -12.54 30.51
CA PHE A 504 -10.90 -12.12 30.09
C PHE A 504 -9.84 -13.19 30.36
N SER A 505 -10.22 -14.42 30.72
CA SER A 505 -9.24 -15.49 31.01
C SER A 505 -8.37 -15.86 29.81
N PHE A 506 -8.83 -15.58 28.58
CA PHE A 506 -8.04 -15.79 27.37
C PHE A 506 -6.86 -14.80 27.23
N LEU A 507 -6.85 -13.71 28.00
CA LEU A 507 -5.73 -12.76 28.11
C LEU A 507 -4.67 -13.23 29.14
N THR A 508 -5.07 -14.04 30.12
CA THR A 508 -4.22 -14.43 31.27
C THR A 508 -3.50 -15.77 31.09
N GLY A 509 -3.84 -16.57 30.06
CA GLY A 509 -3.30 -17.91 29.84
C GLY A 509 -2.00 -17.99 29.00
N GLU A 510 -1.02 -18.76 29.49
CA GLU A 510 0.14 -19.24 28.73
C GLU A 510 -0.27 -20.39 27.78
N SER A 511 -0.92 -20.06 26.66
CA SER A 511 -0.99 -21.02 25.54
C SER A 511 0.27 -20.89 24.69
N LEU A 512 0.75 -21.98 24.07
CA LEU A 512 1.93 -22.01 23.19
C LEU A 512 1.86 -21.05 21.97
N GLU A 513 0.68 -20.47 21.69
CA GLU A 513 0.46 -19.41 20.69
C GLU A 513 0.48 -17.98 21.27
N ASN A 514 0.43 -17.80 22.60
CA ASN A 514 0.34 -16.51 23.28
C ASN A 514 1.72 -16.06 23.79
N LYS A 515 2.41 -15.19 23.05
CA LYS A 515 3.61 -14.47 23.55
C LYS A 515 3.27 -13.24 24.42
N ASP A 516 2.00 -12.84 24.47
CA ASP A 516 1.53 -11.64 25.15
C ASP A 516 0.49 -11.96 26.23
N SER A 517 0.93 -12.63 27.30
CA SER A 517 0.11 -12.81 28.50
C SER A 517 -0.02 -11.50 29.27
N PHE A 518 -1.24 -11.18 29.70
CA PHE A 518 -1.56 -10.00 30.50
C PHE A 518 -2.06 -10.43 31.88
N THR A 519 -1.71 -9.66 32.91
CA THR A 519 -2.31 -9.81 34.24
C THR A 519 -3.55 -8.93 34.32
N VAL A 520 -4.73 -9.53 34.48
CA VAL A 520 -6.01 -8.80 34.51
C VAL A 520 -6.58 -8.81 35.93
N LYS A 521 -6.91 -7.63 36.46
CA LYS A 521 -7.68 -7.48 37.71
C LYS A 521 -9.00 -6.76 37.41
N LEU A 522 -10.10 -7.28 37.96
CA LEU A 522 -11.42 -6.66 37.86
C LEU A 522 -11.77 -6.01 39.20
N THR A 523 -12.32 -4.81 39.16
CA THR A 523 -12.92 -4.14 40.32
C THR A 523 -14.13 -3.31 39.89
N ASP A 524 -14.97 -2.90 40.85
CA ASP A 524 -16.16 -2.09 40.60
C ASP A 524 -16.29 -0.93 41.58
N GLY A 525 -17.20 0.00 41.28
CA GLY A 525 -17.51 1.13 42.16
C GLY A 525 -18.15 0.76 43.51
N LYS A 526 -18.48 -0.53 43.77
CA LYS A 526 -18.95 -0.99 45.09
C LYS A 526 -17.78 -1.40 45.98
N GLU A 527 -16.77 -2.04 45.42
CA GLU A 527 -15.54 -2.44 46.11
C GLU A 527 -14.57 -1.27 46.29
N ASN A 528 -14.43 -0.41 45.26
CA ASN A 528 -13.59 0.78 45.28
C ASN A 528 -14.41 1.98 44.79
N PRO A 529 -15.02 2.75 45.71
CA PRO A 529 -15.94 3.83 45.36
C PRO A 529 -15.26 5.05 44.73
N GLU A 530 -13.94 5.20 44.88
CA GLU A 530 -13.16 6.26 44.25
C GLU A 530 -11.95 5.71 43.49
N VAL A 531 -11.71 6.22 42.28
CA VAL A 531 -10.50 5.91 41.50
C VAL A 531 -9.34 6.79 41.97
N THR A 532 -8.46 6.24 42.81
CA THR A 532 -7.30 6.93 43.39
C THR A 532 -5.99 6.56 42.69
N ASP A 533 -4.95 7.39 42.82
CA ASP A 533 -3.63 7.13 42.24
C ASP A 533 -3.03 5.80 42.74
N SER A 534 -3.29 5.41 43.99
CA SER A 534 -2.82 4.14 44.57
C SER A 534 -3.50 2.91 43.98
N LEU A 535 -4.75 3.04 43.51
CA LEU A 535 -5.45 1.96 42.82
C LEU A 535 -4.84 1.72 41.43
N LEU A 536 -4.43 2.79 40.76
CA LEU A 536 -3.84 2.76 39.41
C LEU A 536 -2.35 2.42 39.42
N GLU A 537 -1.72 2.42 40.59
CA GLU A 537 -0.31 2.12 40.76
C GLU A 537 0.00 0.67 40.35
N GLY A 538 0.98 0.50 39.46
CA GLY A 538 1.42 -0.81 38.97
C GLY A 538 0.67 -1.35 37.74
N TYR A 539 -0.36 -0.67 37.26
CA TYR A 539 -1.04 -1.01 36.01
C TYR A 539 -0.48 -0.21 34.83
N SER A 540 -0.35 -0.87 33.69
CA SER A 540 0.01 -0.23 32.41
C SER A 540 -1.25 0.21 31.65
N GLN A 541 -2.40 -0.43 31.91
CA GLN A 541 -3.66 -0.15 31.24
C GLN A 541 -4.83 -0.07 32.22
N VAL A 542 -5.77 0.83 31.97
CA VAL A 542 -7.03 0.95 32.73
C VAL A 542 -8.21 0.90 31.76
N TRP A 543 -9.15 -0.01 32.00
CA TRP A 543 -10.32 -0.20 31.17
C TRP A 543 -11.56 0.20 31.96
N VAL A 544 -12.17 1.33 31.58
CA VAL A 544 -13.35 1.89 32.22
C VAL A 544 -14.59 1.48 31.44
N LEU A 545 -15.39 0.59 32.03
CA LEU A 545 -16.64 0.10 31.45
C LEU A 545 -17.81 0.83 32.09
N PHE A 546 -18.50 1.67 31.31
CA PHE A 546 -19.73 2.32 31.75
C PHE A 546 -20.90 1.33 31.56
N GLY A 547 -21.59 0.96 32.64
CA GLY A 547 -22.70 0.00 32.59
C GLY A 547 -24.04 0.63 32.19
N GLY A 548 -25.00 -0.21 31.79
CA GLY A 548 -26.37 0.20 31.48
C GLY A 548 -27.29 0.00 32.67
N THR A 549 -27.67 1.11 33.31
CA THR A 549 -28.79 1.38 34.24
C THR A 549 -28.30 2.15 35.47
N GLY A 550 -28.63 3.44 35.56
CA GLY A 550 -28.46 4.27 36.76
C GLY A 550 -27.89 5.66 36.45
N SER A 551 -28.59 6.71 36.91
CA SER A 551 -28.21 8.13 36.78
C SER A 551 -27.28 8.63 37.88
N GLU A 552 -26.64 7.73 38.65
CA GLU A 552 -25.95 8.10 39.90
C GLU A 552 -24.41 8.00 39.85
N ASN A 553 -23.81 7.57 38.74
CA ASN A 553 -22.38 7.24 38.69
C ASN A 553 -21.58 8.18 37.78
N ASN A 554 -21.66 9.48 38.07
CA ASN A 554 -20.71 10.45 37.51
C ASN A 554 -19.44 10.43 38.36
N PHE A 555 -18.30 10.16 37.73
CA PHE A 555 -16.99 10.38 38.36
C PHE A 555 -16.88 11.82 38.85
N SER A 556 -16.33 11.99 40.05
CA SER A 556 -15.96 13.30 40.58
C SER A 556 -14.87 13.94 39.73
N ASP A 557 -14.74 15.27 39.79
CA ASP A 557 -13.68 15.98 39.07
C ASP A 557 -12.28 15.49 39.44
N ALA A 558 -12.08 15.06 40.69
CA ALA A 558 -10.83 14.50 41.18
C ALA A 558 -10.50 13.16 40.51
N GLU A 559 -11.47 12.26 40.37
CA GLU A 559 -11.29 10.97 39.69
C GLU A 559 -11.03 11.15 38.19
N LEU A 560 -11.76 12.06 37.55
CA LEU A 560 -11.53 12.42 36.15
C LEU A 560 -10.11 12.96 35.95
N GLU A 561 -9.61 13.78 36.88
CA GLU A 561 -8.24 14.28 36.83
C GLU A 561 -7.21 13.16 37.02
N THR A 562 -7.43 12.24 37.98
CA THR A 562 -6.57 11.07 38.20
C THR A 562 -6.49 10.18 36.95
N ILE A 563 -7.63 9.87 36.33
CA ILE A 563 -7.66 9.06 35.10
C ILE A 563 -6.99 9.81 33.93
N THR A 564 -7.21 11.12 33.81
CA THR A 564 -6.55 11.93 32.77
C THR A 564 -5.03 11.97 32.98
N ARG A 565 -4.58 12.13 34.23
CA ARG A 565 -3.16 12.13 34.61
C ARG A 565 -2.51 10.78 34.29
N PHE A 566 -3.21 9.67 34.52
CA PHE A 566 -2.73 8.34 34.15
C PHE A 566 -2.37 8.25 32.66
N SER A 567 -3.19 8.84 31.77
CA SER A 567 -2.85 8.91 30.34
C SER A 567 -1.71 9.88 30.03
N ASN A 568 -1.66 11.03 30.70
CA ASN A 568 -0.56 12.00 30.58
C ASN A 568 0.79 11.43 31.03
N ASP A 569 0.80 10.49 31.97
CA ASP A 569 1.99 9.76 32.40
C ASP A 569 2.43 8.67 31.39
N GLY A 570 1.80 8.63 30.20
CA GLY A 570 2.15 7.73 29.11
C GLY A 570 1.43 6.39 29.12
N LYS A 571 0.49 6.15 30.06
CA LYS A 571 -0.23 4.87 30.19
C LYS A 571 -1.55 4.87 29.42
N SER A 572 -2.06 3.68 29.10
CA SER A 572 -3.13 3.55 28.10
C SER A 572 -4.50 3.30 28.73
N ILE A 573 -5.56 3.79 28.10
CA ILE A 573 -6.93 3.73 28.65
C ILE A 573 -7.91 3.15 27.62
N LEU A 574 -8.80 2.26 28.06
CA LEU A 574 -9.98 1.86 27.30
C LEU A 574 -11.23 2.48 27.94
N ILE A 575 -12.09 3.11 27.14
CA ILE A 575 -13.34 3.73 27.56
C ILE A 575 -14.47 3.08 26.76
N VAL A 576 -15.35 2.33 27.45
CA VAL A 576 -16.46 1.65 26.78
C VAL A 576 -17.79 2.25 27.23
N ALA A 577 -18.56 2.78 26.29
CA ALA A 577 -19.90 3.26 26.54
C ALA A 577 -20.86 2.09 26.76
N GLY A 578 -21.75 2.26 27.74
CA GLY A 578 -22.80 1.29 28.03
C GLY A 578 -23.87 1.24 26.95
N LYS A 579 -24.66 0.16 26.96
CA LYS A 579 -25.82 -0.04 26.08
C LYS A 579 -26.71 1.20 26.08
N HIS A 580 -26.91 1.85 24.92
CA HIS A 580 -27.82 2.99 24.82
C HIS A 580 -29.16 2.51 24.24
N GLN A 581 -30.26 2.70 24.99
CA GLN A 581 -31.63 2.47 24.54
C GLN A 581 -32.36 3.81 24.46
N ASP A 582 -33.13 4.02 23.40
CA ASP A 582 -33.90 5.24 23.15
C ASP A 582 -34.63 5.68 24.44
N GLY A 583 -34.09 6.74 25.06
CA GLY A 583 -34.75 7.48 26.15
C GLY A 583 -34.36 7.16 27.59
N ILE A 584 -33.46 6.22 27.91
CA ILE A 584 -33.23 5.82 29.33
C ILE A 584 -31.77 5.83 29.81
N ASN A 585 -30.75 5.72 28.94
CA ASN A 585 -29.36 5.66 29.40
C ASN A 585 -28.59 6.96 29.15
N ASP A 586 -28.19 7.59 30.25
CA ASP A 586 -27.47 8.86 30.30
C ASP A 586 -26.01 8.68 29.84
N LEU A 587 -25.65 9.22 28.66
CA LEU A 587 -24.26 9.24 28.16
C LEU A 587 -23.40 10.31 28.86
N THR A 588 -23.95 11.06 29.82
CA THR A 588 -23.23 12.11 30.56
C THR A 588 -22.00 11.57 31.29
N ALA A 589 -22.10 10.39 31.92
CA ALA A 589 -20.98 9.80 32.66
C ALA A 589 -19.79 9.41 31.76
N VAL A 590 -20.05 8.81 30.59
CA VAL A 590 -18.99 8.48 29.64
C VAL A 590 -18.43 9.74 28.98
N ASN A 591 -19.29 10.73 28.71
CA ASN A 591 -18.88 11.99 28.09
C ASN A 591 -18.09 12.91 29.03
N SER A 592 -18.26 12.83 30.35
CA SER A 592 -17.46 13.62 31.31
C SER A 592 -15.97 13.25 31.26
N LEU A 593 -15.65 12.00 30.90
CA LEU A 593 -14.29 11.53 30.66
C LEU A 593 -13.89 11.68 29.19
N ALA A 594 -14.71 11.22 28.24
CA ALA A 594 -14.35 11.16 26.83
C ALA A 594 -14.14 12.54 26.19
N SER A 595 -14.92 13.55 26.60
CA SER A 595 -14.81 14.91 26.05
C SER A 595 -13.48 15.59 26.36
N ARG A 596 -12.78 15.16 27.41
CA ARG A 596 -11.41 15.64 27.74
C ARG A 596 -10.38 15.25 26.69
N PHE A 597 -10.67 14.22 25.89
CA PHE A 597 -9.85 13.73 24.79
C PHE A 597 -10.46 14.04 23.41
N GLY A 598 -11.40 15.00 23.33
CA GLY A 598 -12.01 15.42 22.07
C GLY A 598 -13.05 14.46 21.49
N VAL A 599 -13.50 13.46 22.27
CA VAL A 599 -14.47 12.44 21.85
C VAL A 599 -15.81 12.62 22.55
N THR A 600 -16.91 12.41 21.83
CA THR A 600 -18.26 12.49 22.37
C THR A 600 -19.07 11.30 21.90
N PHE A 601 -19.85 10.71 22.80
CA PHE A 601 -20.83 9.67 22.52
C PHE A 601 -22.21 10.31 22.44
N GLY A 602 -22.96 10.04 21.37
CA GLY A 602 -24.31 10.52 21.18
C GLY A 602 -25.10 9.68 20.18
N GLY A 603 -26.42 9.84 20.12
CA GLY A 603 -27.28 9.08 19.21
C GLY A 603 -27.25 7.56 19.43
N THR A 604 -28.12 6.84 18.73
CA THR A 604 -28.21 5.38 18.76
C THR A 604 -27.95 4.79 17.38
N VAL A 605 -27.23 3.67 17.35
CA VAL A 605 -27.16 2.78 16.21
C VAL A 605 -27.65 1.41 16.66
N ASN A 606 -28.64 0.90 15.94
CA ASN A 606 -29.09 -0.47 16.09
C ASN A 606 -28.46 -1.31 14.98
N ASN A 607 -27.36 -1.99 15.32
CA ASN A 607 -26.68 -2.91 14.43
C ASN A 607 -27.28 -4.32 14.55
N SER A 608 -27.13 -5.13 13.51
CA SER A 608 -27.38 -6.57 13.62
C SER A 608 -26.55 -7.19 14.76
N ASP A 609 -27.00 -8.32 15.32
CA ASP A 609 -26.26 -9.02 16.37
C ASP A 609 -24.81 -9.30 15.97
N GLU A 610 -24.59 -9.62 14.69
CA GLU A 610 -23.27 -9.71 14.06
C GLU A 610 -22.99 -8.46 13.24
N LEU A 611 -21.93 -7.73 13.56
CA LEU A 611 -21.43 -6.62 12.78
C LEU A 611 -20.19 -7.05 12.01
N GLN A 612 -20.29 -7.13 10.68
CA GLN A 612 -19.15 -7.47 9.84
C GLN A 612 -18.19 -6.30 9.75
N VAL A 613 -16.99 -6.50 10.28
CA VAL A 613 -15.91 -5.52 10.26
C VAL A 613 -14.80 -5.85 9.26
N SER A 614 -14.90 -7.01 8.61
CA SER A 614 -14.06 -7.35 7.48
C SER A 614 -14.81 -8.29 6.53
N ALA A 615 -14.85 -7.94 5.25
CA ALA A 615 -15.23 -8.83 4.17
C ALA A 615 -13.98 -9.51 3.55
N SER A 616 -12.97 -9.81 4.37
CA SER A 616 -11.85 -10.65 3.95
C SER A 616 -12.39 -12.07 3.71
N PHE A 617 -12.72 -12.37 2.45
CA PHE A 617 -13.16 -13.67 1.97
C PHE A 617 -12.32 -14.79 2.62
N HIS A 618 -12.97 -15.84 3.11
CA HIS A 618 -12.35 -17.04 3.72
C HIS A 618 -11.15 -17.61 2.94
N LEU A 619 -11.06 -17.35 1.63
CA LEU A 619 -9.99 -17.76 0.73
C LEU A 619 -8.67 -16.99 0.98
N PHE A 620 -8.75 -15.67 1.23
CA PHE A 620 -7.58 -14.81 1.36
C PHE A 620 -6.87 -15.00 2.71
N ASN A 621 -7.64 -15.09 3.80
CA ASN A 621 -7.07 -15.36 5.12
C ASN A 621 -6.46 -16.76 5.19
N ARG A 622 -7.07 -17.77 4.56
CA ARG A 622 -6.48 -19.12 4.53
C ARG A 622 -5.16 -19.17 3.76
N VAL A 623 -5.05 -18.41 2.67
CA VAL A 623 -3.78 -18.27 1.92
C VAL A 623 -2.75 -17.47 2.73
N SER A 624 -3.18 -16.42 3.43
CA SER A 624 -2.35 -15.66 4.38
C SER A 624 -1.82 -16.55 5.50
N ASP A 625 -2.69 -17.29 6.19
CA ASP A 625 -2.35 -18.18 7.30
C ASP A 625 -1.35 -19.27 6.83
N ILE A 626 -1.58 -19.86 5.65
CA ILE A 626 -0.66 -20.87 5.06
C ILE A 626 0.69 -20.24 4.72
N LEU A 627 0.71 -19.03 4.15
CA LEU A 627 1.95 -18.32 3.81
C LEU A 627 2.70 -17.89 5.08
N GLU A 628 2.00 -17.39 6.09
CA GLU A 628 2.56 -17.00 7.36
C GLU A 628 3.15 -18.21 8.10
N GLU A 629 2.43 -19.34 8.12
CA GLU A 629 2.94 -20.61 8.65
C GLU A 629 4.16 -21.12 7.87
N PHE A 630 4.18 -20.95 6.55
CA PHE A 630 5.33 -21.29 5.70
C PHE A 630 6.56 -20.41 5.99
N PHE A 631 6.38 -19.09 6.07
CA PHE A 631 7.47 -18.16 6.42
C PHE A 631 7.96 -18.37 7.86
N ARG A 632 7.07 -18.69 8.80
CA ARG A 632 7.41 -19.01 10.19
C ARG A 632 8.19 -20.32 10.33
N LYS A 633 8.09 -21.24 9.37
CA LYS A 633 8.91 -22.46 9.29
C LYS A 633 10.30 -22.22 8.67
N ILE A 634 10.49 -21.10 7.99
CA ILE A 634 11.76 -20.73 7.33
C ILE A 634 12.64 -19.86 8.25
N LYS A 635 12.04 -19.19 9.24
CA LYS A 635 12.71 -18.41 10.28
C LYS A 635 12.99 -19.28 11.50
#